data_AF-A0A1Y6ITF2-F1
#
_entry.id   AF-A0A1Y6ITF2-F1
#
_cell.length_a   1.000
_cell.length_b   1.000
_cell.length_c   1.000
_cell.angle_alpha   90.00
_cell.angle_beta   90.00
_cell.angle_gamma   90.00
#
_symmetry.space_group_name_H-M   'P 1'
#
loop_
_entity.id
_entity.type
_entity.pdbx_description
1 polymer ?
#
loop_
_entity_poly.entity_id
_entity_poly.type
_entity_poly.pdbx_seq_one_letter_code
_entity_poly.pdbx_strand_id
1 'polypeptide(L)'
;MRIHLKKPASWKAAYIHLWDDKNPEKLQTKWPGIRLKKGRDGWHTHQIKGRKNVCFVLTDGKGSQTEDYYLDKAEAWYVDGDLWTIKPNHYDFFTFPNGMKKALGMSYDDGVIQDIRLTRMFTKYGIKGTFHINSGVMDDPSKVPAELAKPVYKGHEISMHSSTHPFLYHATEEHIRAEIYDEKKRLEKLLRRKMIGMSYPFGSYNLTMLKRMKEWGLVYGRVVPETNDFRLPGDLLRWRPSVHHCQSQEITNRFLAEDGSKLSLFLIWGHSWEFDDPNSEYNWTFMEGICQQLSGHKDIWYASMGEIALYLKTLEAVEVSDDGQVFSNNSEHTVWINHDGHGVPLQSGETVAYS
;
A
#
# COMPACT_ATOMS: atom_id res chain seq x y z
N MET A 1 -17.48 -15.41 -8.65
CA MET A 1 -16.45 -14.37 -8.61
C MET A 1 -16.46 -13.63 -9.93
N ARG A 2 -16.26 -12.31 -9.93
CA ARG A 2 -16.23 -11.50 -11.15
C ARG A 2 -14.95 -10.67 -11.19
N ILE A 3 -14.30 -10.61 -12.34
CA ILE A 3 -13.07 -9.85 -12.54
C ILE A 3 -13.31 -8.83 -13.64
N HIS A 4 -13.04 -7.57 -13.32
CA HIS A 4 -13.12 -6.42 -14.22
C HIS A 4 -11.72 -5.97 -14.57
N LEU A 5 -11.48 -5.65 -15.84
CA LEU A 5 -10.21 -5.13 -16.32
C LEU A 5 -10.43 -3.85 -17.12
N LYS A 6 -9.80 -2.77 -16.67
CA LYS A 6 -9.54 -1.59 -17.49
C LYS A 6 -8.20 -1.82 -18.20
N LYS A 7 -8.29 -2.41 -19.38
CA LYS A 7 -7.13 -2.83 -20.17
C LYS A 7 -6.19 -1.63 -20.43
N PRO A 8 -4.87 -1.76 -20.21
CA PRO A 8 -3.89 -0.75 -20.60
C PRO A 8 -4.04 -0.32 -22.07
N ALA A 9 -3.76 0.94 -22.38
CA ALA A 9 -3.90 1.47 -23.74
C ALA A 9 -3.03 0.72 -24.75
N SER A 10 -1.84 0.28 -24.34
CA SER A 10 -0.87 -0.46 -25.15
C SER A 10 -1.33 -1.86 -25.57
N TRP A 11 -2.24 -2.49 -24.82
CA TRP A 11 -2.67 -3.86 -25.09
C TRP A 11 -3.67 -3.90 -26.26
N LYS A 12 -3.47 -4.76 -27.27
CA LYS A 12 -4.41 -4.87 -28.40
C LYS A 12 -5.64 -5.74 -28.10
N ALA A 13 -5.50 -6.66 -27.16
CA ALA A 13 -6.55 -7.54 -26.67
C ALA A 13 -6.36 -7.76 -25.17
N ALA A 14 -7.35 -8.38 -24.53
CA ALA A 14 -7.23 -8.80 -23.14
C ALA A 14 -7.74 -10.22 -23.00
N TYR A 15 -6.97 -11.02 -22.26
CA TYR A 15 -7.27 -12.39 -21.90
C TYR A 15 -7.10 -12.55 -20.39
N ILE A 16 -7.78 -13.53 -19.83
CA ILE A 16 -7.59 -14.00 -18.47
C ILE A 16 -7.21 -15.47 -18.49
N HIS A 17 -6.02 -15.77 -17.98
CA HIS A 17 -5.59 -17.14 -17.73
C HIS A 17 -5.88 -17.47 -16.27
N LEU A 18 -6.59 -18.57 -16.02
CA LEU A 18 -7.05 -18.99 -14.70
C LEU A 18 -6.45 -20.34 -14.32
N TRP A 19 -6.11 -20.50 -13.04
CA TRP A 19 -5.76 -21.79 -12.47
C TRP A 19 -6.23 -21.96 -11.02
N ASP A 20 -6.27 -23.20 -10.57
CA ASP A 20 -6.41 -23.54 -9.15
C ASP A 20 -5.04 -23.65 -8.49
N ASP A 21 -4.89 -22.98 -7.35
CA ASP A 21 -3.64 -22.97 -6.58
C ASP A 21 -3.20 -24.35 -6.09
N LYS A 22 -4.16 -25.17 -5.66
CA LYS A 22 -3.89 -26.46 -4.99
C LYS A 22 -4.03 -27.64 -5.94
N ASN A 23 -4.85 -27.52 -6.97
CA ASN A 23 -5.13 -28.58 -7.92
C ASN A 23 -5.22 -28.03 -9.35
N PRO A 24 -4.10 -27.65 -10.00
CA PRO A 24 -4.11 -27.10 -11.35
C PRO A 24 -4.89 -27.98 -12.35
N GLU A 25 -4.87 -29.29 -12.18
CA GLU A 25 -5.65 -30.24 -13.01
C GLU A 25 -7.17 -30.02 -12.96
N LYS A 26 -7.70 -29.47 -11.85
CA LYS A 26 -9.13 -29.15 -11.70
C LYS A 26 -9.53 -27.87 -12.39
N LEU A 27 -8.61 -26.94 -12.56
CA LEU A 27 -8.79 -25.73 -13.36
C LEU A 27 -7.44 -25.24 -13.84
N GLN A 28 -7.26 -25.28 -15.14
CA GLN A 28 -6.20 -24.56 -15.83
C GLN A 28 -6.68 -24.25 -17.25
N THR A 29 -6.83 -22.97 -17.55
CA THR A 29 -7.17 -22.56 -18.93
C THR A 29 -5.96 -22.76 -19.84
N LYS A 30 -6.15 -23.08 -21.13
CA LYS A 30 -5.04 -23.07 -22.08
C LYS A 30 -4.55 -21.65 -22.32
N TRP A 31 -3.24 -21.41 -22.33
CA TRP A 31 -2.66 -20.10 -22.67
C TRP A 31 -3.14 -19.60 -24.06
N PRO A 32 -3.45 -18.31 -24.26
CA PRO A 32 -3.36 -17.17 -23.33
C PRO A 32 -4.56 -17.01 -22.39
N GLY A 33 -5.44 -18.01 -22.32
CA GLY A 33 -6.63 -17.99 -21.49
C GLY A 33 -7.88 -17.55 -22.26
N ILE A 34 -8.87 -17.06 -21.52
CA ILE A 34 -10.19 -16.70 -22.04
C ILE A 34 -10.16 -15.25 -22.50
N ARG A 35 -10.56 -14.99 -23.75
CA ARG A 35 -10.65 -13.62 -24.27
C ARG A 35 -11.74 -12.83 -23.57
N LEU A 36 -11.40 -11.67 -23.06
CA LEU A 36 -12.32 -10.76 -22.40
C LEU A 36 -13.03 -9.86 -23.41
N LYS A 37 -14.34 -9.63 -23.21
CA LYS A 37 -15.14 -8.72 -24.03
C LYS A 37 -15.34 -7.40 -23.30
N LYS A 38 -15.19 -6.29 -24.02
CA LYS A 38 -15.46 -4.94 -23.51
C LYS A 38 -16.97 -4.73 -23.39
N GLY A 39 -17.43 -4.38 -22.19
CA GLY A 39 -18.79 -3.93 -21.91
C GLY A 39 -19.02 -2.48 -22.34
N ARG A 40 -20.29 -2.03 -22.26
CA ARG A 40 -20.68 -0.65 -22.57
C ARG A 40 -20.10 0.37 -21.58
N ASP A 41 -19.85 -0.06 -20.36
CA ASP A 41 -19.16 0.66 -19.28
C ASP A 41 -17.63 0.82 -19.50
N GLY A 42 -17.12 0.21 -20.58
CA GLY A 42 -15.71 0.24 -20.94
C GLY A 42 -14.82 -0.73 -20.18
N TRP A 43 -15.37 -1.56 -19.29
CA TRP A 43 -14.66 -2.62 -18.58
C TRP A 43 -14.64 -3.91 -19.39
N HIS A 44 -13.57 -4.69 -19.27
CA HIS A 44 -13.50 -6.04 -19.79
C HIS A 44 -13.79 -7.01 -18.65
N THR A 45 -14.85 -7.81 -18.76
CA THR A 45 -15.35 -8.55 -17.59
C THR A 45 -15.38 -10.06 -17.83
N HIS A 46 -15.06 -10.82 -16.79
CA HIS A 46 -15.23 -12.27 -16.76
C HIS A 46 -15.92 -12.74 -15.48
N GLN A 47 -16.88 -13.65 -15.62
CA GLN A 47 -17.59 -14.27 -14.50
C GLN A 47 -17.11 -15.71 -14.31
N ILE A 48 -16.61 -16.01 -13.13
CA ILE A 48 -16.19 -17.34 -12.69
C ILE A 48 -17.28 -17.92 -11.79
N LYS A 49 -17.86 -19.06 -12.19
CA LYS A 49 -18.98 -19.71 -11.49
C LYS A 49 -18.49 -20.86 -10.61
N GLY A 50 -19.16 -21.08 -9.47
CA GLY A 50 -18.96 -22.26 -8.62
C GLY A 50 -17.62 -22.32 -7.85
N ARG A 51 -16.88 -21.21 -7.77
CA ARG A 51 -15.59 -21.15 -7.06
C ARG A 51 -15.59 -20.11 -5.94
N LYS A 52 -14.86 -20.45 -4.87
CA LYS A 52 -14.60 -19.57 -3.72
C LYS A 52 -13.29 -18.80 -3.85
N ASN A 53 -12.34 -19.33 -4.63
CA ASN A 53 -11.08 -18.67 -4.94
C ASN A 53 -10.56 -19.09 -6.33
N VAL A 54 -9.60 -18.33 -6.83
CA VAL A 54 -8.93 -18.59 -8.11
C VAL A 54 -7.58 -17.87 -8.15
N CYS A 55 -6.61 -18.47 -8.82
CA CYS A 55 -5.41 -17.75 -9.25
C CYS A 55 -5.56 -17.33 -10.71
N PHE A 56 -5.05 -16.16 -11.06
CA PHE A 56 -5.16 -15.65 -12.42
C PHE A 56 -4.04 -14.69 -12.82
N VAL A 57 -3.86 -14.56 -14.12
CA VAL A 57 -3.04 -13.51 -14.74
C VAL A 57 -3.84 -12.90 -15.89
N LEU A 58 -3.71 -11.58 -16.05
CA LEU A 58 -4.29 -10.86 -17.18
C LEU A 58 -3.19 -10.64 -18.22
N THR A 59 -3.50 -10.85 -19.50
CA THR A 59 -2.49 -10.75 -20.58
C THR A 59 -3.09 -10.20 -21.87
N ASP A 60 -2.25 -9.62 -22.72
CA ASP A 60 -2.60 -9.26 -24.09
C ASP A 60 -2.46 -10.43 -25.09
N GLY A 61 -1.93 -11.58 -24.62
CA GLY A 61 -1.63 -12.75 -25.43
C GLY A 61 -0.43 -12.60 -26.37
N LYS A 62 0.35 -11.52 -26.23
CA LYS A 62 1.51 -11.17 -27.06
C LYS A 62 2.76 -10.80 -26.24
N GLY A 63 2.80 -11.20 -24.97
CA GLY A 63 3.96 -11.07 -24.09
C GLY A 63 3.77 -10.05 -22.96
N SER A 64 2.78 -9.16 -23.05
CA SER A 64 2.43 -8.30 -21.92
C SER A 64 1.50 -9.05 -20.98
N GLN A 65 1.79 -9.03 -19.69
CA GLN A 65 0.95 -9.62 -18.67
C GLN A 65 1.11 -8.91 -17.34
N THR A 66 0.17 -9.17 -16.44
CA THR A 66 0.30 -8.78 -15.05
C THR A 66 1.16 -9.78 -14.29
N GLU A 67 1.45 -9.49 -13.03
CA GLU A 67 1.85 -10.54 -12.10
C GLU A 67 0.71 -11.52 -11.84
N ASP A 68 1.03 -12.61 -11.16
CA ASP A 68 0.05 -13.59 -10.70
C ASP A 68 -0.79 -13.02 -9.55
N TYR A 69 -2.10 -13.23 -9.61
CA TYR A 69 -3.04 -12.82 -8.58
C TYR A 69 -3.75 -14.01 -7.97
N TYR A 70 -4.09 -13.88 -6.69
CA TYR A 70 -5.01 -14.77 -5.99
C TYR A 70 -6.23 -13.96 -5.55
N LEU A 71 -7.42 -14.42 -5.93
CA LEU A 71 -8.67 -13.82 -5.53
C LEU A 71 -9.46 -14.80 -4.66
N ASP A 72 -9.97 -14.30 -3.54
CA ASP A 72 -10.89 -14.97 -2.63
C ASP A 72 -12.14 -14.10 -2.33
N LYS A 73 -12.30 -13.01 -3.10
CA LYS A 73 -13.44 -12.09 -3.02
C LYS A 73 -14.44 -12.33 -4.15
N ALA A 74 -15.66 -11.86 -3.94
CA ALA A 74 -16.74 -11.99 -4.92
C ALA A 74 -16.45 -11.22 -6.21
N GLU A 75 -15.72 -10.11 -6.13
CA GLU A 75 -15.45 -9.22 -7.25
C GLU A 75 -14.05 -8.58 -7.11
N ALA A 76 -13.43 -8.23 -8.23
CA ALA A 76 -12.15 -7.52 -8.28
C ALA A 76 -12.02 -6.66 -9.54
N TRP A 77 -11.26 -5.57 -9.46
CA TRP A 77 -11.10 -4.59 -10.52
C TRP A 77 -9.62 -4.34 -10.76
N TYR A 78 -9.13 -4.63 -11.96
CA TYR A 78 -7.77 -4.33 -12.36
C TYR A 78 -7.73 -3.04 -13.18
N VAL A 79 -7.03 -2.02 -12.67
CA VAL A 79 -6.85 -0.73 -13.33
C VAL A 79 -5.55 -0.09 -12.85
N ASP A 80 -4.87 0.64 -13.74
CA ASP A 80 -3.64 1.40 -13.45
C ASP A 80 -2.51 0.57 -12.81
N GLY A 81 -2.47 -0.73 -13.11
CA GLY A 81 -1.43 -1.64 -12.64
C GLY A 81 -1.79 -2.43 -11.38
N ASP A 82 -2.85 -2.03 -10.66
CA ASP A 82 -3.23 -2.65 -9.39
C ASP A 82 -4.54 -3.44 -9.50
N LEU A 83 -4.66 -4.45 -8.64
CA LEU A 83 -5.91 -5.18 -8.43
C LEU A 83 -6.61 -4.70 -7.16
N TRP A 84 -7.80 -4.16 -7.33
CA TRP A 84 -8.67 -3.67 -6.27
C TRP A 84 -9.69 -4.73 -5.89
N THR A 85 -10.00 -4.86 -4.60
CA THR A 85 -11.11 -5.71 -4.08
C THR A 85 -12.40 -4.95 -3.81
N ILE A 86 -12.38 -3.64 -4.09
CA ILE A 86 -13.55 -2.77 -4.15
C ILE A 86 -13.49 -1.98 -5.46
N LYS A 87 -14.62 -1.50 -5.95
CA LYS A 87 -14.65 -0.69 -7.16
C LYS A 87 -13.83 0.59 -6.93
N PRO A 88 -12.85 0.95 -7.79
CA PRO A 88 -11.91 2.04 -7.49
C PRO A 88 -12.55 3.41 -7.19
N ASN A 89 -13.69 3.73 -7.83
CA ASN A 89 -14.40 4.99 -7.59
C ASN A 89 -15.20 5.00 -6.27
N HIS A 90 -15.18 3.92 -5.49
CA HIS A 90 -15.72 3.90 -4.13
C HIS A 90 -15.07 4.98 -3.26
N TYR A 91 -13.77 5.21 -3.46
CA TYR A 91 -13.02 6.20 -2.69
C TYR A 91 -13.38 7.66 -3.03
N ASP A 92 -14.06 7.92 -4.16
CA ASP A 92 -14.49 9.28 -4.54
C ASP A 92 -15.55 9.85 -3.57
N PHE A 93 -16.25 8.97 -2.86
CA PHE A 93 -17.25 9.32 -1.84
C PHE A 93 -16.67 9.70 -0.48
N PHE A 94 -15.34 9.66 -0.31
CA PHE A 94 -14.71 9.86 0.98
C PHE A 94 -13.64 10.96 0.94
N THR A 95 -13.29 11.44 2.13
CA THR A 95 -12.08 12.22 2.37
C THR A 95 -11.16 11.44 3.30
N PHE A 96 -9.92 11.90 3.46
CA PHE A 96 -9.11 11.53 4.61
C PHE A 96 -9.71 12.14 5.89
N PRO A 97 -9.23 11.72 7.09
CA PRO A 97 -9.73 12.26 8.34
C PRO A 97 -9.78 13.79 8.37
N ASN A 98 -10.81 14.33 9.02
CA ASN A 98 -11.07 15.78 9.12
C ASN A 98 -11.30 16.50 7.78
N GLY A 99 -11.77 15.79 6.75
CA GLY A 99 -12.05 16.43 5.45
C GLY A 99 -10.84 16.66 4.56
N MET A 100 -9.66 16.15 4.96
CA MET A 100 -8.43 16.29 4.18
C MET A 100 -8.55 15.57 2.83
N LYS A 101 -8.01 16.17 1.77
CA LYS A 101 -8.00 15.57 0.42
C LYS A 101 -6.64 14.98 0.06
N LYS A 102 -5.60 15.40 0.78
CA LYS A 102 -4.23 14.96 0.58
C LYS A 102 -3.75 14.15 1.78
N ALA A 103 -2.93 13.14 1.55
CA ALA A 103 -2.20 12.43 2.60
C ALA A 103 -0.73 12.33 2.24
N LEU A 104 0.15 12.45 3.23
CA LEU A 104 1.59 12.32 3.08
C LEU A 104 2.11 11.25 4.04
N GLY A 105 2.86 10.30 3.49
CA GLY A 105 3.62 9.31 4.24
C GLY A 105 5.08 9.28 3.81
N MET A 106 5.95 9.02 4.79
CA MET A 106 7.38 8.77 4.59
C MET A 106 7.70 7.33 4.97
N SER A 107 8.52 6.63 4.18
CA SER A 107 8.84 5.21 4.36
C SER A 107 10.34 4.95 4.25
N TYR A 108 10.98 4.50 5.33
CA TYR A 108 12.43 4.30 5.36
C TYR A 108 12.80 2.90 5.82
N ASP A 109 13.73 2.29 5.10
CA ASP A 109 14.07 0.88 5.28
C ASP A 109 15.33 0.69 6.14
N ASP A 110 15.59 -0.57 6.48
CA ASP A 110 16.80 -1.09 7.12
C ASP A 110 17.04 -0.77 8.60
N GLY A 111 16.39 0.23 9.18
CA GLY A 111 16.59 0.59 10.60
C GLY A 111 18.03 1.03 10.91
N VAL A 112 18.67 1.73 9.96
CA VAL A 112 20.06 2.19 10.08
C VAL A 112 20.21 3.34 11.07
N ILE A 113 21.41 3.55 11.60
CA ILE A 113 21.69 4.53 12.66
C ILE A 113 21.31 5.97 12.27
N GLN A 114 21.32 6.29 10.97
CA GLN A 114 20.88 7.57 10.41
C GLN A 114 19.40 7.87 10.69
N ASP A 115 18.57 6.85 10.94
CA ASP A 115 17.18 7.03 11.35
C ASP A 115 17.05 7.92 12.60
N ILE A 116 18.03 7.90 13.50
CA ILE A 116 18.03 8.78 14.68
C ILE A 116 17.96 10.26 14.29
N ARG A 117 18.67 10.65 13.23
CA ARG A 117 18.63 12.02 12.72
C ARG A 117 17.34 12.27 11.93
N LEU A 118 16.92 11.30 11.13
CA LEU A 118 15.73 11.42 10.29
C LEU A 118 14.43 11.53 11.10
N THR A 119 14.25 10.71 12.14
CA THR A 119 13.05 10.78 13.00
C THR A 119 12.95 12.13 13.71
N ARG A 120 14.07 12.69 14.17
CA ARG A 120 14.12 14.04 14.75
C ARG A 120 13.71 15.11 13.74
N MET A 121 14.18 14.98 12.49
CA MET A 121 13.79 15.89 11.40
C MET A 121 12.29 15.80 11.12
N PHE A 122 11.75 14.60 10.94
CA PHE A 122 10.32 14.41 10.71
C PHE A 122 9.48 14.92 11.88
N THR A 123 9.88 14.64 13.12
CA THR A 123 9.23 15.20 14.32
C THR A 123 9.26 16.73 14.33
N LYS A 124 10.39 17.36 14.01
CA LYS A 124 10.53 18.83 13.93
C LYS A 124 9.53 19.44 12.94
N TYR A 125 9.30 18.79 11.80
CA TYR A 125 8.42 19.26 10.75
C TYR A 125 6.97 18.74 10.84
N GLY A 126 6.63 17.98 11.89
CA GLY A 126 5.29 17.39 12.05
C GLY A 126 4.95 16.33 11.01
N ILE A 127 5.95 15.76 10.35
CA ILE A 127 5.79 14.71 9.34
C ILE A 127 5.80 13.35 10.02
N LYS A 128 4.90 12.47 9.59
CA LYS A 128 4.80 11.10 10.07
C LYS A 128 5.63 10.17 9.16
N GLY A 129 6.34 9.24 9.78
CA GLY A 129 7.22 8.30 9.09
C GLY A 129 6.91 6.87 9.48
N THR A 130 7.26 5.94 8.60
CA THR A 130 7.18 4.50 8.76
C THR A 130 8.59 3.94 8.57
N PHE A 131 9.12 3.28 9.59
CA PHE A 131 10.48 2.77 9.59
C PHE A 131 10.46 1.24 9.59
N HIS A 132 10.96 0.62 8.53
CA HIS A 132 10.98 -0.82 8.33
C HIS A 132 12.29 -1.39 8.87
N ILE A 133 12.23 -2.05 10.03
CA ILE A 133 13.44 -2.49 10.75
C ILE A 133 13.61 -4.02 10.70
N ASN A 134 14.85 -4.45 10.93
CA ASN A 134 15.27 -5.85 10.89
C ASN A 134 15.76 -6.31 12.27
N SER A 135 14.96 -7.04 13.05
CA SER A 135 15.35 -7.44 14.41
C SER A 135 16.52 -8.41 14.46
N GLY A 136 16.78 -9.15 13.38
CA GLY A 136 17.88 -10.13 13.32
C GLY A 136 19.27 -9.51 13.16
N VAL A 137 19.37 -8.21 12.89
CA VAL A 137 20.66 -7.52 12.64
C VAL A 137 20.84 -6.27 13.52
N MET A 138 20.02 -6.09 14.56
CA MET A 138 20.10 -4.92 15.45
C MET A 138 21.39 -4.84 16.28
N ASP A 139 22.16 -5.93 16.38
CA ASP A 139 23.45 -5.96 17.05
C ASP A 139 24.59 -5.35 16.18
N ASP A 140 24.33 -5.11 14.89
CA ASP A 140 25.27 -4.43 14.01
C ASP A 140 25.36 -2.93 14.39
N PRO A 141 26.57 -2.37 14.61
CA PRO A 141 26.75 -0.97 14.99
C PRO A 141 26.19 0.07 14.00
N SER A 142 25.95 -0.33 12.75
CA SER A 142 25.31 0.51 11.73
C SER A 142 23.78 0.60 11.88
N LYS A 143 23.18 -0.20 12.77
CA LYS A 143 21.74 -0.25 13.02
C LYS A 143 21.36 0.50 14.29
N VAL A 144 20.11 0.92 14.37
CA VAL A 144 19.54 1.42 15.64
C VAL A 144 19.46 0.25 16.63
N PRO A 145 20.12 0.34 17.79
CA PRO A 145 20.08 -0.71 18.80
C PRO A 145 18.67 -0.97 19.32
N ALA A 146 18.36 -2.22 19.66
CA ALA A 146 17.02 -2.66 20.06
C ALA A 146 16.47 -1.89 21.27
N GLU A 147 17.33 -1.53 22.22
CA GLU A 147 17.02 -0.74 23.40
C GLU A 147 16.67 0.72 23.08
N LEU A 148 17.17 1.24 21.95
CA LEU A 148 16.91 2.59 21.47
C LEU A 148 15.73 2.66 20.48
N ALA A 149 15.27 1.54 19.93
CA ALA A 149 14.19 1.51 18.94
C ALA A 149 12.93 2.26 19.43
N LYS A 150 12.48 2.03 20.67
CA LYS A 150 11.29 2.72 21.22
C LYS A 150 11.43 4.25 21.28
N PRO A 151 12.47 4.83 21.91
CA PRO A 151 12.63 6.27 21.95
C PRO A 151 12.96 6.90 20.58
N VAL A 152 13.77 6.24 19.74
CA VAL A 152 14.17 6.77 18.42
C VAL A 152 12.98 6.96 17.50
N TYR A 153 12.08 5.98 17.42
CA TYR A 153 10.92 6.01 16.55
C TYR A 153 9.65 6.51 17.26
N LYS A 154 9.77 7.20 18.40
CA LYS A 154 8.61 7.75 19.12
C LYS A 154 7.87 8.73 18.21
N GLY A 155 6.55 8.56 18.10
CA GLY A 155 5.71 9.38 17.22
C GLY A 155 5.61 8.86 15.78
N HIS A 156 6.51 7.95 15.38
CA HIS A 156 6.53 7.30 14.07
C HIS A 156 6.03 5.85 14.15
N GLU A 157 5.71 5.27 13.00
CA GLU A 157 5.44 3.84 12.90
C GLU A 157 6.75 3.06 12.80
N ILE A 158 6.79 1.92 13.50
CA ILE A 158 7.78 0.88 13.25
C ILE A 158 7.06 -0.25 12.52
N SER A 159 7.65 -0.69 11.43
CA SER A 159 7.21 -1.77 10.55
C SER A 159 8.35 -2.77 10.36
N MET A 160 8.08 -3.93 9.75
CA MET A 160 9.10 -4.96 9.54
C MET A 160 9.81 -4.79 8.19
N HIS A 161 11.04 -5.30 8.06
CA HIS A 161 11.75 -5.40 6.79
C HIS A 161 12.36 -6.79 6.55
N SER A 162 11.69 -7.85 7.03
CA SER A 162 12.27 -9.19 7.30
C SER A 162 13.27 -9.21 8.46
N SER A 163 13.78 -10.38 8.83
CA SER A 163 14.72 -10.52 9.95
C SER A 163 16.14 -10.18 9.56
N THR A 164 16.61 -10.68 8.42
CA THR A 164 18.02 -10.62 8.01
C THR A 164 18.23 -9.99 6.62
N HIS A 165 17.17 -9.43 6.04
CA HIS A 165 17.17 -8.83 4.69
C HIS A 165 17.56 -9.83 3.56
N PRO A 166 16.99 -11.04 3.48
CA PRO A 166 17.28 -11.98 2.41
C PRO A 166 16.47 -11.67 1.15
N PHE A 167 16.90 -12.22 0.01
CA PHE A 167 16.08 -12.27 -1.19
C PHE A 167 15.02 -13.37 -1.07
N LEU A 168 13.75 -12.98 -0.89
CA LEU A 168 12.68 -13.90 -0.46
C LEU A 168 11.99 -14.69 -1.58
N TYR A 169 12.13 -14.31 -2.86
CA TYR A 169 11.34 -14.90 -3.96
C TYR A 169 11.39 -16.44 -4.03
N HIS A 170 12.59 -17.01 -3.82
CA HIS A 170 12.87 -18.45 -3.89
C HIS A 170 13.05 -19.08 -2.50
N ALA A 171 12.74 -18.35 -1.43
CA ALA A 171 12.85 -18.85 -0.08
C ALA A 171 11.87 -20.01 0.17
N THR A 172 12.30 -20.99 0.95
CA THR A 172 11.41 -22.06 1.41
C THR A 172 10.34 -21.50 2.34
N GLU A 173 9.22 -22.22 2.51
CA GLU A 173 8.18 -21.80 3.43
C GLU A 173 8.70 -21.62 4.87
N GLU A 174 9.59 -22.50 5.31
CA GLU A 174 10.24 -22.38 6.62
C GLU A 174 11.07 -21.11 6.75
N HIS A 175 11.84 -20.76 5.71
CA HIS A 175 12.63 -19.54 5.69
C HIS A 175 11.74 -18.30 5.67
N ILE A 176 10.67 -18.28 4.86
CA ILE A 176 9.66 -17.21 4.85
C ILE A 176 9.05 -17.04 6.25
N ARG A 177 8.73 -18.15 6.95
CA ARG A 177 8.21 -18.11 8.32
C ARG A 177 9.23 -17.49 9.29
N ALA A 178 10.49 -17.89 9.23
CA ALA A 178 11.54 -17.36 10.10
C ALA A 178 11.78 -15.85 9.86
N GLU A 179 11.76 -15.44 8.59
CA GLU A 179 12.05 -14.07 8.16
C GLU A 179 10.89 -13.09 8.36
N ILE A 180 9.64 -13.56 8.30
CA ILE A 180 8.47 -12.67 8.41
C ILE A 180 7.70 -12.92 9.71
N TYR A 181 7.29 -14.17 9.97
CA TYR A 181 6.42 -14.46 11.12
C TYR A 181 7.16 -14.44 12.46
N ASP A 182 8.34 -15.05 12.52
CA ASP A 182 9.13 -15.01 13.75
C ASP A 182 9.69 -13.59 13.99
N GLU A 183 9.98 -12.83 12.92
CA GLU A 183 10.31 -11.40 12.97
C GLU A 183 9.19 -10.58 13.60
N LYS A 184 7.96 -10.76 13.10
CA LYS A 184 6.75 -10.19 13.67
C LYS A 184 6.70 -10.42 15.17
N LYS A 185 6.84 -11.66 15.61
CA LYS A 185 6.80 -12.00 17.05
C LYS A 185 7.91 -11.32 17.86
N ARG A 186 9.14 -11.24 17.33
CA ARG A 186 10.27 -10.57 18.00
C ARG A 186 9.99 -9.09 18.19
N LEU A 187 9.58 -8.39 17.13
CA LEU A 187 9.28 -6.96 17.17
C LEU A 187 8.05 -6.65 18.04
N GLU A 188 7.00 -7.46 17.98
CA GLU A 188 5.82 -7.28 18.86
C GLU A 188 6.19 -7.43 20.34
N LYS A 189 7.06 -8.40 20.67
CA LYS A 189 7.58 -8.58 22.03
C LYS A 189 8.45 -7.40 22.48
N LEU A 190 9.36 -6.94 21.62
CA LEU A 190 10.26 -5.83 21.88
C LEU A 190 9.47 -4.53 22.11
N LEU A 191 8.56 -4.22 21.19
CA LEU A 191 7.90 -2.92 21.09
C LEU A 191 6.59 -2.83 21.87
N ARG A 192 5.98 -3.98 22.21
CA ARG A 192 4.65 -4.11 22.84
C ARG A 192 3.54 -3.50 21.98
N ARG A 193 3.61 -3.69 20.67
CA ARG A 193 2.66 -3.19 19.67
C ARG A 193 2.43 -4.28 18.63
N LYS A 194 1.26 -4.33 18.01
CA LYS A 194 0.99 -5.25 16.90
C LYS A 194 1.75 -4.78 15.66
N MET A 195 2.40 -5.70 14.96
CA MET A 195 3.00 -5.43 13.65
C MET A 195 1.98 -5.75 12.56
N ILE A 196 1.71 -4.77 11.69
CA ILE A 196 0.67 -4.88 10.65
C ILE A 196 1.21 -4.67 9.24
N GLY A 197 2.49 -4.37 9.05
CA GLY A 197 3.03 -4.21 7.71
C GLY A 197 4.52 -4.44 7.61
N MET A 198 5.00 -4.36 6.37
CA MET A 198 6.41 -4.48 6.04
C MET A 198 6.78 -3.75 4.75
N SER A 199 8.09 -3.56 4.53
CA SER A 199 8.66 -3.37 3.20
C SER A 199 9.33 -4.68 2.78
N TYR A 200 9.19 -5.11 1.53
CA TYR A 200 9.84 -6.32 1.04
C TYR A 200 11.29 -6.03 0.68
N PRO A 201 12.28 -6.74 1.25
CA PRO A 201 13.66 -6.68 0.75
C PRO A 201 13.70 -6.85 -0.77
N PHE A 202 14.37 -5.93 -1.45
CA PHE A 202 14.49 -5.92 -2.92
C PHE A 202 13.15 -5.87 -3.68
N GLY A 203 12.04 -5.51 -3.03
CA GLY A 203 10.70 -5.57 -3.63
C GLY A 203 10.24 -7.00 -3.95
N SER A 204 10.88 -8.00 -3.34
CA SER A 204 10.77 -9.41 -3.73
C SER A 204 9.68 -10.14 -2.94
N TYR A 205 8.67 -10.64 -3.63
CA TYR A 205 7.57 -11.43 -3.05
C TYR A 205 7.01 -12.43 -4.05
N ASN A 206 6.22 -13.39 -3.56
CA ASN A 206 5.44 -14.30 -4.39
C ASN A 206 4.03 -14.52 -3.82
N LEU A 207 3.14 -15.17 -4.58
CA LEU A 207 1.75 -15.40 -4.14
C LEU A 207 1.64 -16.19 -2.82
N THR A 208 2.54 -17.14 -2.57
CA THR A 208 2.55 -17.92 -1.33
C THR A 208 2.84 -17.01 -0.13
N MET A 209 3.83 -16.12 -0.24
CA MET A 209 4.15 -15.13 0.78
C MET A 209 2.96 -14.23 1.06
N LEU A 210 2.32 -13.65 0.04
CA LEU A 210 1.18 -12.74 0.22
C LEU A 210 0.01 -13.42 0.94
N LYS A 211 -0.25 -14.69 0.67
CA LYS A 211 -1.26 -15.49 1.39
C LYS A 211 -0.88 -15.66 2.87
N ARG A 212 0.36 -16.07 3.15
CA ARG A 212 0.86 -16.22 4.52
C ARG A 212 0.81 -14.90 5.30
N MET A 213 1.16 -13.78 4.66
CA MET A 213 1.07 -12.46 5.28
C MET A 213 -0.36 -12.11 5.71
N LYS A 214 -1.36 -12.37 4.86
CA LYS A 214 -2.78 -12.20 5.22
C LYS A 214 -3.15 -13.07 6.42
N GLU A 215 -2.78 -14.35 6.41
CA GLU A 215 -3.04 -15.30 7.49
C GLU A 215 -2.37 -14.87 8.82
N TRP A 216 -1.19 -14.27 8.75
CA TRP A 216 -0.46 -13.74 9.91
C TRP A 216 -0.93 -12.35 10.37
N GLY A 217 -1.94 -11.80 9.70
CA GLY A 217 -2.59 -10.54 10.08
C GLY A 217 -1.84 -9.28 9.63
N LEU A 218 -0.97 -9.38 8.63
CA LEU A 218 -0.40 -8.22 7.97
C LEU A 218 -1.42 -7.61 7.01
N VAL A 219 -1.45 -6.29 7.00
CA VAL A 219 -2.39 -5.44 6.29
C VAL A 219 -1.76 -4.84 5.05
N TYR A 220 -0.48 -4.47 5.11
CA TYR A 220 0.22 -3.85 3.99
C TYR A 220 1.64 -4.37 3.79
N GLY A 221 2.16 -4.15 2.59
CA GLY A 221 3.49 -4.54 2.14
C GLY A 221 3.99 -3.59 1.06
N ARG A 222 5.03 -2.79 1.33
CA ARG A 222 5.60 -1.84 0.36
C ARG A 222 6.55 -2.56 -0.60
N VAL A 223 6.42 -2.25 -1.89
CA VAL A 223 7.30 -2.75 -2.96
C VAL A 223 8.21 -1.63 -3.50
N VAL A 224 9.16 -1.99 -4.36
CA VAL A 224 10.10 -1.03 -4.97
C VAL A 224 9.50 -0.26 -6.16
N PRO A 225 8.74 -0.88 -7.10
CA PRO A 225 8.21 -0.14 -8.25
C PRO A 225 7.33 1.05 -7.85
N GLU A 226 7.58 2.19 -8.47
CA GLU A 226 6.90 3.45 -8.17
C GLU A 226 5.75 3.77 -9.12
N THR A 227 4.79 4.57 -8.65
CA THR A 227 3.68 5.03 -9.49
C THR A 227 3.95 6.35 -10.19
N ASN A 228 4.83 7.20 -9.65
CA ASN A 228 5.06 8.58 -10.10
C ASN A 228 3.78 9.45 -10.12
N ASP A 229 2.81 9.09 -9.29
CA ASP A 229 1.51 9.75 -9.12
C ASP A 229 1.04 9.69 -7.66
N PHE A 230 -0.21 10.12 -7.42
CA PHE A 230 -0.81 10.22 -6.08
C PHE A 230 -1.99 9.26 -5.87
N ARG A 231 -2.11 8.21 -6.68
CA ARG A 231 -3.27 7.31 -6.56
C ARG A 231 -3.19 6.50 -5.27
N LEU A 232 -4.36 6.13 -4.74
CA LEU A 232 -4.44 5.19 -3.63
C LEU A 232 -3.96 3.78 -4.07
N PRO A 233 -3.40 2.96 -3.16
CA PRO A 233 -2.98 1.60 -3.48
C PRO A 233 -4.18 0.67 -3.67
N GLY A 234 -4.27 0.01 -4.82
CA GLY A 234 -5.32 -1.00 -5.06
C GLY A 234 -5.11 -2.31 -4.32
N ASP A 235 -3.85 -2.68 -4.09
CA ASP A 235 -3.45 -3.86 -3.32
C ASP A 235 -2.47 -3.42 -2.23
N LEU A 236 -2.96 -3.29 -0.98
CA LEU A 236 -2.16 -2.84 0.15
C LEU A 236 -0.94 -3.75 0.42
N LEU A 237 -0.99 -5.03 0.06
CA LEU A 237 0.14 -5.94 0.22
C LEU A 237 1.15 -5.85 -0.93
N ARG A 238 0.86 -5.05 -1.95
CA ARG A 238 1.75 -4.70 -3.05
C ARG A 238 1.79 -3.19 -3.25
N TRP A 239 1.93 -2.48 -2.14
CA TRP A 239 1.82 -1.03 -2.13
C TRP A 239 3.03 -0.40 -2.82
N ARG A 240 2.79 0.12 -4.03
CA ARG A 240 3.75 0.89 -4.81
C ARG A 240 3.84 2.31 -4.25
N PRO A 241 5.02 2.78 -3.82
CA PRO A 241 5.20 4.17 -3.40
C PRO A 241 5.06 5.14 -4.57
N SER A 242 4.90 6.42 -4.27
CA SER A 242 4.83 7.45 -5.30
C SER A 242 6.20 7.66 -5.95
N VAL A 243 7.25 7.79 -5.13
CA VAL A 243 8.60 8.14 -5.61
C VAL A 243 9.69 7.82 -4.57
N HIS A 244 10.89 7.50 -5.03
CA HIS A 244 12.10 7.53 -4.19
C HIS A 244 12.46 8.97 -3.81
N HIS A 245 13.04 9.20 -2.62
CA HIS A 245 13.33 10.56 -2.15
C HIS A 245 14.23 11.34 -3.13
N CYS A 246 15.15 10.67 -3.84
CA CYS A 246 16.08 11.33 -4.76
C CYS A 246 15.38 11.98 -5.96
N GLN A 247 14.17 11.54 -6.28
CA GLN A 247 13.36 12.07 -7.38
C GLN A 247 12.17 12.89 -6.87
N SER A 248 12.11 13.17 -5.56
CA SER A 248 10.92 13.72 -4.92
C SER A 248 10.66 15.20 -5.18
N GLN A 249 11.63 15.99 -5.63
CA GLN A 249 11.47 17.45 -5.72
C GLN A 249 10.40 17.87 -6.75
N GLU A 250 10.42 17.30 -7.95
CA GLU A 250 9.39 17.61 -8.97
C GLU A 250 8.01 17.09 -8.53
N ILE A 251 7.97 15.89 -7.97
CA ILE A 251 6.73 15.25 -7.51
C ILE A 251 6.13 16.03 -6.32
N THR A 252 6.95 16.58 -5.44
CA THR A 252 6.54 17.47 -4.34
C THR A 252 5.84 18.71 -4.87
N ASN A 253 6.41 19.38 -5.87
CA ASN A 253 5.80 20.55 -6.49
C ASN A 253 4.43 20.21 -7.11
N ARG A 254 4.34 19.07 -7.81
CA ARG A 254 3.08 18.57 -8.38
C ARG A 254 2.05 18.27 -7.30
N PHE A 255 2.43 17.63 -6.21
CA PHE A 255 1.54 17.28 -5.11
C PHE A 255 0.93 18.51 -4.43
N LEU A 256 1.76 19.52 -4.18
CA LEU A 256 1.30 20.78 -3.59
C LEU A 256 0.33 21.52 -4.54
N ALA A 257 0.50 21.36 -5.86
CA ALA A 257 -0.37 21.95 -6.88
C ALA A 257 -1.68 21.20 -7.14
N GLU A 258 -1.87 19.99 -6.57
CA GLU A 258 -3.13 19.23 -6.72
C GLU A 258 -4.34 20.03 -6.21
N ASP A 259 -5.45 20.00 -6.96
CA ASP A 259 -6.66 20.78 -6.68
C ASP A 259 -7.59 20.15 -5.62
N GLY A 260 -7.28 18.93 -5.17
CA GLY A 260 -8.07 18.22 -4.16
C GLY A 260 -9.41 17.67 -4.68
N SER A 261 -9.59 17.60 -6.02
CA SER A 261 -10.79 17.01 -6.65
C SER A 261 -10.96 15.53 -6.33
N LYS A 262 -9.86 14.83 -6.04
CA LYS A 262 -9.80 13.43 -5.60
C LYS A 262 -8.87 13.29 -4.41
N LEU A 263 -8.94 12.13 -3.76
CA LEU A 263 -7.95 11.76 -2.75
C LEU A 263 -6.59 11.56 -3.40
N SER A 264 -5.60 12.30 -2.91
CA SER A 264 -4.21 12.22 -3.37
C SER A 264 -3.30 11.77 -2.23
N LEU A 265 -2.63 10.65 -2.42
CA LEU A 265 -1.68 10.06 -1.48
C LEU A 265 -0.25 10.20 -2.03
N PHE A 266 0.60 10.93 -1.30
CA PHE A 266 2.01 11.02 -1.61
C PHE A 266 2.82 10.16 -0.64
N LEU A 267 3.42 9.08 -1.15
CA LEU A 267 4.28 8.19 -0.38
C LEU A 267 5.72 8.26 -0.89
N ILE A 268 6.60 8.88 -0.11
CA ILE A 268 8.04 8.97 -0.41
C ILE A 268 8.76 7.85 0.32
N TRP A 269 9.71 7.19 -0.37
CA TRP A 269 10.54 6.16 0.24
C TRP A 269 12.04 6.34 0.02
N GLY A 270 12.86 5.63 0.79
CA GLY A 270 14.30 5.47 0.53
C GLY A 270 15.05 4.91 1.73
N HIS A 271 16.36 5.12 1.77
CA HIS A 271 17.17 4.71 2.91
C HIS A 271 17.86 5.93 3.53
N SER A 272 17.86 6.03 4.85
CA SER A 272 18.42 7.21 5.53
C SER A 272 19.95 7.26 5.49
N TRP A 273 20.63 6.14 5.21
CA TRP A 273 22.08 6.11 4.97
C TRP A 273 22.49 6.81 3.68
N GLU A 274 21.60 6.92 2.69
CA GLU A 274 21.87 7.58 1.40
C GLU A 274 22.18 9.08 1.59
N PHE A 275 21.71 9.67 2.70
CA PHE A 275 21.94 11.07 3.03
C PHE A 275 23.36 11.40 3.49
N ASP A 276 24.13 10.38 3.89
CA ASP A 276 25.52 10.53 4.32
C ASP A 276 26.51 10.52 3.14
N ASP A 277 26.07 10.20 1.91
CA ASP A 277 26.95 10.24 0.73
C ASP A 277 27.39 11.70 0.44
N PRO A 278 28.68 12.03 0.61
CA PRO A 278 29.16 13.39 0.40
C PRO A 278 29.11 13.84 -1.07
N ASN A 279 28.94 12.91 -2.01
CA ASN A 279 28.86 13.21 -3.44
C ASN A 279 27.41 13.31 -3.95
N SER A 280 26.42 13.06 -3.07
CA SER A 280 25.01 13.10 -3.44
C SER A 280 24.43 14.51 -3.27
N GLU A 281 23.74 14.99 -4.30
CA GLU A 281 22.91 16.19 -4.21
C GLU A 281 21.65 15.93 -3.33
N TYR A 282 21.31 14.67 -3.08
CA TYR A 282 20.15 14.24 -2.30
C TYR A 282 20.49 13.98 -0.84
N ASN A 283 21.36 14.80 -0.26
CA ASN A 283 21.85 14.67 1.12
C ASN A 283 20.85 15.20 2.17
N TRP A 284 21.29 15.28 3.43
CA TRP A 284 20.47 15.80 4.54
C TRP A 284 19.84 17.18 4.30
N THR A 285 20.53 18.09 3.61
CA THR A 285 20.00 19.43 3.29
C THR A 285 18.85 19.34 2.31
N PHE A 286 18.97 18.46 1.31
CA PHE A 286 17.90 18.18 0.35
C PHE A 286 16.67 17.61 1.07
N MET A 287 16.85 16.59 1.92
CA MET A 287 15.73 16.02 2.66
C MET A 287 15.07 17.03 3.60
N GLU A 288 15.85 17.87 4.28
CA GLU A 288 15.29 18.94 5.11
C GLU A 288 14.49 19.96 4.27
N GLY A 289 14.96 20.30 3.07
CA GLY A 289 14.25 21.17 2.13
C GLY A 289 12.92 20.58 1.65
N ILE A 290 12.85 19.28 1.38
CA ILE A 290 11.60 18.58 1.07
C ILE A 290 10.65 18.59 2.28
N CYS A 291 11.17 18.34 3.49
CA CYS A 291 10.35 18.41 4.72
C CYS A 291 9.78 19.81 4.95
N GLN A 292 10.59 20.85 4.74
CA GLN A 292 10.14 22.25 4.85
C GLN A 292 8.98 22.55 3.89
N GLN A 293 9.12 22.17 2.61
CA GLN A 293 8.09 22.39 1.59
C GLN A 293 6.78 21.66 1.93
N LEU A 294 6.87 20.44 2.44
CA LEU A 294 5.73 19.58 2.73
C LEU A 294 5.08 19.84 4.09
N SER A 295 5.76 20.51 5.03
CA SER A 295 5.26 20.72 6.39
C SER A 295 4.25 21.87 6.52
N GLY A 296 3.36 21.78 7.50
CA GLY A 296 2.48 22.89 7.92
C GLY A 296 1.25 23.14 7.06
N HIS A 297 1.00 22.32 6.03
CA HIS A 297 -0.19 22.41 5.19
C HIS A 297 -1.40 21.80 5.90
N LYS A 298 -2.45 22.58 6.08
CA LYS A 298 -3.64 22.19 6.88
C LYS A 298 -4.58 21.23 6.15
N ASP A 299 -4.43 21.11 4.84
CA ASP A 299 -5.20 20.24 3.95
C ASP A 299 -4.55 18.86 3.74
N ILE A 300 -3.39 18.61 4.36
CA ILE A 300 -2.62 17.36 4.26
C ILE A 300 -2.75 16.55 5.55
N TRP A 301 -3.13 15.29 5.42
CA TRP A 301 -3.05 14.30 6.48
C TRP A 301 -1.65 13.69 6.55
N TYR A 302 -0.88 14.06 7.56
CA TYR A 302 0.43 13.46 7.83
C TYR A 302 0.26 12.16 8.60
N ALA A 303 0.47 11.02 7.93
CA ALA A 303 0.14 9.71 8.45
C ALA A 303 1.17 8.65 8.08
N SER A 304 1.27 7.61 8.91
CA SER A 304 2.10 6.46 8.62
C SER A 304 1.41 5.54 7.63
N MET A 305 2.16 4.61 7.02
CA MET A 305 1.58 3.64 6.08
C MET A 305 0.49 2.80 6.75
N GLY A 306 0.70 2.39 8.00
CA GLY A 306 -0.28 1.65 8.80
C GLY A 306 -1.55 2.45 9.10
N GLU A 307 -1.43 3.73 9.47
CA GLU A 307 -2.58 4.63 9.69
C GLU A 307 -3.41 4.75 8.40
N ILE A 308 -2.75 4.98 7.27
CA ILE A 308 -3.39 5.08 5.95
C ILE A 308 -4.03 3.74 5.55
N ALA A 309 -3.32 2.62 5.67
CA ALA A 309 -3.81 1.30 5.29
C ALA A 309 -5.05 0.88 6.08
N LEU A 310 -5.05 1.13 7.39
CA LEU A 310 -6.20 0.86 8.25
C LEU A 310 -7.37 1.77 7.92
N TYR A 311 -7.12 3.05 7.60
CA TYR A 311 -8.18 3.96 7.18
C TYR A 311 -8.81 3.53 5.86
N LEU A 312 -8.01 3.20 4.84
CA LEU A 312 -8.53 2.71 3.56
C LEU A 312 -9.37 1.43 3.74
N LYS A 313 -8.91 0.49 4.56
CA LYS A 313 -9.71 -0.70 4.93
C LYS A 313 -11.01 -0.37 5.65
N THR A 314 -11.02 0.68 6.46
CA THR A 314 -12.22 1.15 7.16
C THR A 314 -13.24 1.67 6.13
N LEU A 315 -12.78 2.40 5.11
CA LEU A 315 -13.66 2.87 4.01
C LEU A 315 -14.27 1.72 3.21
N GLU A 316 -13.56 0.59 3.04
CA GLU A 316 -14.11 -0.59 2.36
C GLU A 316 -15.28 -1.24 3.12
N ALA A 317 -15.41 -1.00 4.42
CA ALA A 317 -16.51 -1.50 5.25
C ALA A 317 -17.75 -0.58 5.24
N VAL A 318 -17.66 0.60 4.61
CA VAL A 318 -18.79 1.52 4.48
C VAL A 318 -19.63 1.09 3.28
N GLU A 319 -20.91 0.85 3.50
CA GLU A 319 -21.86 0.60 2.42
C GLU A 319 -22.35 1.92 1.85
N VAL A 320 -22.38 2.01 0.52
CA VAL A 320 -22.88 3.16 -0.25
C VAL A 320 -23.97 2.65 -1.18
N SER A 321 -25.13 3.32 -1.19
CA SER A 321 -26.23 2.96 -2.11
C SER A 321 -25.83 3.17 -3.58
N ASP A 322 -26.55 2.49 -4.50
CA ASP A 322 -26.25 2.53 -5.93
C ASP A 322 -26.31 3.95 -6.54
N ASP A 323 -27.12 4.84 -5.96
CA ASP A 323 -27.24 6.26 -6.32
C ASP A 323 -26.22 7.17 -5.62
N GLY A 324 -25.43 6.63 -4.68
CA GLY A 324 -24.41 7.38 -3.94
C GLY A 324 -24.95 8.30 -2.84
N GLN A 325 -26.22 8.15 -2.44
CA GLN A 325 -26.88 9.08 -1.50
C GLN A 325 -26.95 8.56 -0.05
N VAL A 326 -26.96 7.24 0.15
CA VAL A 326 -27.09 6.62 1.48
C VAL A 326 -25.78 5.94 1.86
N PHE A 327 -25.33 6.20 3.08
CA PHE A 327 -24.07 5.70 3.62
C PHE A 327 -24.33 5.01 4.95
N SER A 328 -23.81 3.79 5.12
CA SER A 328 -23.87 3.04 6.38
C SER A 328 -22.46 2.62 6.80
N ASN A 329 -22.00 3.11 7.96
CA ASN A 329 -20.67 2.80 8.47
C ASN A 329 -20.72 1.54 9.34
N ASN A 330 -20.41 0.39 8.74
CA ASN A 330 -20.32 -0.89 9.44
C ASN A 330 -18.95 -1.15 10.08
N SER A 331 -18.06 -0.16 10.11
CA SER A 331 -16.74 -0.26 10.74
C SER A 331 -16.76 0.18 12.21
N GLU A 332 -15.67 -0.08 12.93
CA GLU A 332 -15.49 0.34 14.34
C GLU A 332 -14.91 1.76 14.48
N HIS A 333 -14.75 2.49 13.38
CA HIS A 333 -14.08 3.80 13.36
C HIS A 333 -14.93 4.85 12.65
N THR A 334 -14.78 6.11 13.05
CA THR A 334 -15.34 7.24 12.31
C THR A 334 -14.67 7.31 10.92
N VAL A 335 -15.49 7.52 9.89
CA VAL A 335 -15.04 7.80 8.52
C VAL A 335 -15.50 9.19 8.10
N TRP A 336 -14.95 9.74 7.01
CA TRP A 336 -15.36 11.04 6.50
C TRP A 336 -15.89 10.93 5.08
N ILE A 337 -17.16 11.25 4.91
CA ILE A 337 -17.85 11.29 3.62
C ILE A 337 -17.51 12.58 2.92
N ASN A 338 -17.23 12.50 1.63
CA ASN A 338 -17.13 13.64 0.74
C ASN A 338 -18.53 14.08 0.30
N HIS A 339 -19.09 15.08 0.97
CA HIS A 339 -20.36 15.71 0.60
C HIS A 339 -20.08 17.13 0.09
N ASP A 340 -20.36 17.38 -1.18
CA ASP A 340 -20.12 18.66 -1.87
C ASP A 340 -18.70 19.22 -1.69
N GLY A 341 -17.69 18.35 -1.70
CA GLY A 341 -16.29 18.72 -1.53
C GLY A 341 -15.84 18.83 -0.07
N HIS A 342 -16.76 18.73 0.89
CA HIS A 342 -16.49 18.81 2.32
C HIS A 342 -16.51 17.44 2.99
N GLY A 343 -15.64 17.24 3.98
CA GLY A 343 -15.62 16.02 4.78
C GLY A 343 -16.62 16.07 5.93
N VAL A 344 -17.64 15.22 5.89
CA VAL A 344 -18.62 15.07 6.97
C VAL A 344 -18.34 13.78 7.74
N PRO A 345 -18.16 13.81 9.07
CA PRO A 345 -17.90 12.62 9.85
C PRO A 345 -19.13 11.70 9.87
N LEU A 346 -18.92 10.41 9.64
CA LEU A 346 -19.91 9.34 9.82
C LEU A 346 -19.41 8.40 10.92
N GLN A 347 -20.13 8.36 12.04
CA GLN A 347 -19.76 7.56 13.21
C GLN A 347 -19.92 6.07 12.97
N SER A 348 -19.24 5.27 13.79
CA SER A 348 -19.41 3.81 13.78
C SER A 348 -20.88 3.43 14.05
N GLY A 349 -21.43 2.56 13.21
CA GLY A 349 -22.82 2.11 13.29
C GLY A 349 -23.86 3.12 12.80
N GLU A 350 -23.44 4.29 12.31
CA GLU A 350 -24.35 5.32 11.81
C GLU A 350 -24.74 5.07 10.35
N THR A 351 -25.99 5.37 10.02
CA THR A 351 -26.50 5.46 8.65
C THR A 351 -27.04 6.86 8.40
N VAL A 352 -26.62 7.48 7.31
CA VAL A 352 -27.04 8.81 6.88
C VAL A 352 -27.45 8.82 5.41
N ALA A 353 -28.31 9.76 5.05
CA ALA A 353 -28.69 10.04 3.67
C ALA A 353 -28.37 11.50 3.35
N TYR A 354 -27.62 11.73 2.28
CA TYR A 354 -27.34 13.05 1.72
C TYR A 354 -28.09 13.20 0.41
N SER A 355 -28.80 14.32 0.25
CA SER A 355 -29.56 14.66 -0.96
C SER A 355 -28.65 15.24 -2.04
#